data_AF-A0A329MMU4-F1
#
_entry.id   AF-A0A329MMU4-F1
#
_cell.length_a   1.000
_cell.length_b   1.000
_cell.length_c   1.000
_cell.angle_alpha   90.00
_cell.angle_beta   90.00
_cell.angle_gamma   90.00
#
_symmetry.space_group_name_H-M   'P 1'
#
loop_
_entity.id
_entity.type
_entity.pdbx_description
1 polymer ?
#
loop_
_entity_poly.entity_id
_entity_poly.type
_entity_poly.pdbx_seq_one_letter_code
_entity_poly.pdbx_strand_id
1 'polypeptide(L)'
;MTVKSKFTGVFERLREILKAYEALMDVKSDTSESYYLDTHKVHPLNNKPAFFGAASIKKNYVSFYLMPVYACPQLLEDASEGLKKRMQGKSCFNFKDKRLRCPLRASAFTGKSNNPRRYTF
;
A
#
# COMPACT_ATOMS: atom_id res chain seq x y z
N MET A 1 15.12 22.09 10.08
CA MET A 1 15.50 21.58 8.74
C MET A 1 15.15 20.10 8.68
N THR A 2 14.11 19.72 7.93
CA THR A 2 13.69 18.32 7.83
C THR A 2 14.67 17.57 6.94
N VAL A 3 15.44 16.65 7.52
CA VAL A 3 16.38 15.82 6.75
C VAL A 3 15.54 14.93 5.84
N LYS A 4 15.52 15.24 4.55
CA LYS A 4 14.77 14.48 3.54
C LYS A 4 15.33 13.07 3.49
N SER A 5 14.53 12.08 3.87
CA SER A 5 14.96 10.69 3.84
C SER A 5 15.36 10.28 2.43
N LYS A 6 16.42 9.47 2.31
CA LYS A 6 16.84 8.85 1.03
C LYS A 6 15.74 7.99 0.39
N PHE A 7 14.66 7.73 1.12
CA PHE A 7 13.51 6.93 0.71
C PHE A 7 12.27 7.74 0.34
N THR A 8 12.29 9.07 0.46
CA THR A 8 11.11 9.92 0.19
C THR A 8 10.50 9.67 -1.18
N GLY A 9 11.31 9.49 -2.24
CA GLY A 9 10.77 9.23 -3.58
C GLY A 9 10.02 7.89 -3.71
N VAL A 10 10.44 6.86 -2.97
CA VAL A 10 9.72 5.57 -2.93
C VAL A 10 8.45 5.71 -2.10
N PHE A 11 8.54 6.39 -0.96
CA PHE A 11 7.40 6.64 -0.09
C PHE A 11 6.29 7.42 -0.79
N GLU A 12 6.59 8.56 -1.43
CA GLU A 12 5.56 9.37 -2.10
C GLU A 12 4.83 8.57 -3.16
N ARG A 13 5.53 7.74 -3.92
CA ARG A 13 4.90 6.91 -4.94
C ARG A 13 3.98 5.83 -4.36
N LEU A 14 4.33 5.25 -3.22
CA LEU A 14 3.47 4.29 -2.52
C LEU A 14 2.27 4.99 -1.87
N ARG A 15 2.50 6.20 -1.36
CA ARG A 15 1.44 7.08 -0.83
C ARG A 15 0.45 7.46 -1.92
N GLU A 16 0.89 7.80 -3.13
CA GLU A 16 0.02 8.07 -4.28
C GLU A 16 -0.91 6.88 -4.61
N ILE A 17 -0.40 5.64 -4.53
CA ILE A 17 -1.21 4.43 -4.74
C ILE A 17 -2.31 4.34 -3.69
N LEU A 18 -2.00 4.59 -2.41
CA LEU A 18 -2.99 4.56 -1.34
C LEU A 18 -3.96 5.76 -1.43
N LYS A 19 -3.48 6.95 -1.80
CA LYS A 19 -4.30 8.15 -1.96
C LYS A 19 -5.42 8.00 -2.98
N ALA A 20 -5.24 7.15 -3.99
CA ALA A 20 -6.31 6.82 -4.94
C ALA A 20 -7.56 6.21 -4.27
N TYR A 21 -7.41 5.66 -3.05
CA TYR A 21 -8.47 5.07 -2.25
C TYR A 21 -8.89 5.94 -1.07
N GLU A 22 -8.26 7.10 -0.84
CA GLU A 22 -8.48 7.96 0.32
C GLU A 22 -9.96 8.32 0.51
N ALA A 23 -10.65 8.66 -0.58
CA ALA A 23 -12.06 9.05 -0.55
C ALA A 23 -13.03 7.94 -0.10
N LEU A 24 -12.60 6.67 -0.14
CA LEU A 24 -13.39 5.50 0.26
C LEU A 24 -12.95 4.91 1.62
N MET A 25 -11.97 5.54 2.26
CA MET A 25 -11.26 5.00 3.43
C MET A 25 -11.19 6.06 4.54
N ASP A 26 -10.67 5.68 5.69
CA ASP A 26 -10.41 6.58 6.81
C ASP A 26 -8.89 6.78 6.98
N VAL A 27 -8.44 8.04 6.87
CA VAL A 27 -7.04 8.41 6.96
C VAL A 27 -6.63 8.49 8.42
N LYS A 28 -5.85 7.52 8.91
CA LYS A 28 -5.32 7.58 10.29
C LYS A 28 -3.98 8.29 10.40
N SER A 29 -3.23 8.39 9.31
CA SER A 29 -1.95 9.09 9.28
C SER A 29 -1.72 9.65 7.90
N ASP A 30 -1.41 10.94 7.82
CA ASP A 30 -0.86 11.58 6.63
C ASP A 30 0.29 12.52 7.01
N THR A 31 1.51 12.03 6.86
CA THR A 31 2.75 12.76 7.15
C THR A 31 3.77 12.55 6.03
N SER A 32 4.88 13.28 6.06
CA SER A 32 5.98 13.08 5.11
C SER A 32 6.71 11.74 5.23
N GLU A 33 6.41 10.95 6.28
CA GLU A 33 7.10 9.68 6.56
C GLU A 33 6.14 8.50 6.74
N SER A 34 4.85 8.73 6.88
CA SER A 34 3.84 7.71 7.11
C SER A 34 2.52 8.12 6.50
N TYR A 35 1.90 7.18 5.79
CA TYR A 35 0.55 7.29 5.26
C TYR A 35 -0.20 5.99 5.56
N TYR A 36 -1.37 6.08 6.19
CA TYR A 36 -2.11 4.93 6.70
C TYR A 36 -3.60 5.11 6.45
N LEU A 37 -4.24 4.05 5.94
CA LEU A 37 -5.68 3.96 5.71
C LEU A 37 -6.29 2.76 6.44
N ASP A 38 -7.40 3.01 7.14
CA ASP A 38 -8.35 1.99 7.57
C ASP A 38 -9.57 1.98 6.64
N THR A 39 -10.24 0.83 6.57
CA THR A 39 -11.58 0.74 5.98
C THR A 39 -12.62 1.31 6.94
N HIS A 40 -13.79 1.70 6.42
CA HIS A 40 -14.93 2.07 7.27
C HIS A 40 -15.61 0.85 7.91
N LYS A 41 -15.33 -0.37 7.43
CA LYS A 41 -15.87 -1.59 8.02
C LYS A 41 -15.17 -1.95 9.31
N VAL A 42 -15.98 -2.10 10.35
CA VAL A 42 -15.55 -2.56 11.66
C VAL A 42 -15.53 -4.09 11.68
N HIS A 43 -14.43 -4.66 12.16
CA HIS A 43 -14.28 -6.10 12.27
C HIS A 43 -15.10 -6.64 13.45
N PRO A 44 -15.96 -7.65 13.25
CA PRO A 44 -16.96 -8.07 14.25
C PRO A 44 -16.34 -8.66 15.53
N LEU A 45 -15.14 -9.25 15.44
CA LEU A 45 -14.48 -9.89 16.59
C LEU A 45 -13.77 -8.92 17.55
N ASN A 46 -13.31 -7.76 17.08
CA ASN A 46 -12.48 -6.86 17.88
C ASN A 46 -13.00 -5.42 17.92
N ASN A 47 -14.13 -5.16 17.23
CA ASN A 47 -14.80 -3.87 17.13
C ASN A 47 -13.88 -2.72 16.67
N LYS A 48 -12.86 -3.02 15.84
CA LYS A 48 -11.95 -2.03 15.25
C LYS A 48 -12.11 -1.96 13.74
N PRO A 49 -11.92 -0.77 13.12
CA PRO A 49 -11.82 -0.65 11.67
C PRO A 49 -10.80 -1.64 11.10
N ALA A 50 -11.16 -2.33 10.02
CA ALA A 50 -10.23 -3.26 9.37
C ALA A 50 -9.15 -2.47 8.63
N PHE A 51 -7.91 -2.89 8.80
CA PHE A 51 -6.76 -2.25 8.16
C PHE A 51 -6.80 -2.41 6.63
N PHE A 52 -6.63 -1.32 5.89
CA PHE A 52 -6.58 -1.35 4.43
C PHE A 52 -5.14 -1.39 3.92
N GLY A 53 -4.34 -0.40 4.29
CA GLY A 53 -2.96 -0.31 3.82
C GLY A 53 -2.19 0.84 4.42
N ALA A 54 -0.87 0.73 4.38
CA ALA A 54 0.02 1.77 4.89
C ALA A 54 1.35 1.80 4.14
N ALA A 55 1.89 2.99 3.95
CA ALA A 55 3.26 3.23 3.55
C ALA A 55 4.00 3.94 4.69
N SER A 56 5.20 3.50 5.05
CA SER A 56 5.99 4.19 6.06
C SER A 56 7.49 4.10 5.80
N ILE A 57 8.18 5.22 5.97
CA ILE A 57 9.65 5.28 5.98
C ILE A 57 10.14 4.72 7.32
N LYS A 58 11.02 3.73 7.25
CA LYS A 58 11.77 3.18 8.38
C LYS A 58 13.26 3.51 8.20
N LYS A 59 14.07 3.24 9.24
CA LYS A 59 15.51 3.56 9.26
C LYS A 59 16.26 3.13 7.99
N ASN A 60 15.96 1.92 7.49
CA ASN A 60 16.70 1.30 6.39
C ASN A 60 15.83 0.86 5.18
N TYR A 61 14.53 1.13 5.21
CA TYR A 61 13.60 0.71 4.15
C TYR A 61 12.28 1.47 4.21
N VAL A 62 11.47 1.40 3.15
CA VAL A 62 10.04 1.77 3.20
C VAL A 62 9.21 0.51 3.31
N SER A 63 8.35 0.44 4.31
CA SER A 63 7.34 -0.61 4.43
C SER A 63 6.09 -0.22 3.66
N PHE A 64 5.55 -1.15 2.88
CA PHE A 64 4.27 -1.02 2.22
C PHE A 64 3.39 -2.21 2.58
N TYR A 65 2.24 -1.95 3.18
CA TYR A 65 1.26 -2.95 3.53
C TYR A 65 0.03 -2.75 2.67
N LEU A 66 -0.44 -3.84 2.05
CA LEU A 66 -1.65 -3.83 1.24
C LEU A 66 -2.51 -5.04 1.60
N MET A 67 -3.46 -4.87 2.53
CA MET A 67 -4.37 -5.94 2.94
C MET A 67 -5.27 -6.48 1.82
N PRO A 68 -5.72 -5.69 0.82
CA PRO A 68 -6.53 -6.20 -0.30
C PRO A 68 -5.95 -7.43 -1.02
N VAL A 69 -4.63 -7.63 -0.96
CA VAL A 69 -3.95 -8.83 -1.51
C VAL A 69 -4.47 -10.13 -0.90
N TYR A 70 -4.92 -10.12 0.36
CA TYR A 70 -5.52 -11.30 0.99
C TYR A 70 -6.88 -11.66 0.41
N ALA A 71 -7.71 -10.66 0.10
CA ALA A 71 -9.04 -10.85 -0.46
C ALA A 71 -8.99 -11.08 -1.98
N CYS A 72 -7.96 -10.53 -2.65
CA CYS A 72 -7.76 -10.64 -4.08
C CYS A 72 -6.27 -10.92 -4.39
N PRO A 73 -5.84 -12.19 -4.31
CA PRO A 73 -4.47 -12.59 -4.64
C PRO A 73 -4.08 -12.26 -6.09
N GLN A 74 -5.07 -12.12 -6.99
CA GLN A 74 -4.91 -11.73 -8.39
C GLN A 74 -4.21 -10.38 -8.57
N LEU A 75 -4.25 -9.51 -7.56
CA LEU A 75 -3.46 -8.27 -7.54
C LEU A 75 -1.93 -8.51 -7.59
N LEU A 76 -1.48 -9.75 -7.39
CA LEU A 76 -0.08 -10.13 -7.52
C LEU A 76 0.26 -10.85 -8.82
N GLU A 77 -0.72 -11.20 -9.66
CA GLU A 77 -0.48 -11.90 -10.92
C GLU A 77 0.33 -11.03 -11.88
N ASP A 78 -0.03 -9.75 -11.98
CA ASP A 78 0.67 -8.74 -12.79
C ASP A 78 1.88 -8.12 -12.07
N ALA A 79 2.18 -8.55 -10.83
CA ALA A 79 3.32 -8.05 -10.10
C ALA A 79 4.62 -8.57 -10.72
N SER A 80 5.53 -7.65 -11.08
CA SER A 80 6.87 -8.03 -11.55
C SER A 80 7.60 -8.93 -10.56
N GLU A 81 8.45 -9.83 -11.05
CA GLU A 81 9.32 -10.68 -10.21
C GLU A 81 10.19 -9.85 -9.25
N GLY A 82 10.60 -8.64 -9.66
CA GLY A 82 11.30 -7.72 -8.78
C GLY A 82 10.46 -7.21 -7.61
N LEU A 83 9.14 -7.07 -7.78
CA LEU A 83 8.21 -6.70 -6.71
C LEU A 83 7.93 -7.89 -5.79
N LYS A 84 7.70 -9.07 -6.36
CA LYS A 84 7.50 -10.32 -5.59
C LYS A 84 8.69 -10.63 -4.69
N LYS A 85 9.94 -10.44 -5.16
CA LYS A 85 11.16 -10.58 -4.34
C LYS A 85 11.24 -9.64 -3.13
N ARG A 86 10.48 -8.55 -3.12
CA ARG A 86 10.40 -7.58 -2.02
C ARG A 86 9.27 -7.89 -1.05
N MET A 87 8.41 -8.86 -1.37
CA MET A 87 7.32 -9.29 -0.53
C MET A 87 7.84 -10.08 0.67
N GLN A 88 7.40 -9.71 1.87
CA GLN A 88 7.64 -10.43 3.11
C GLN A 88 6.29 -10.88 3.67
N GLY A 89 6.10 -12.19 3.79
CA GLY A 89 4.78 -12.75 4.09
C GLY A 89 3.84 -12.62 2.89
N LYS A 90 2.58 -12.27 3.14
CA LYS A 90 1.50 -12.32 2.13
C LYS A 90 1.08 -10.95 1.57
N SER A 91 1.48 -9.85 2.21
CA SER A 91 0.96 -8.51 1.88
C SER A 91 1.88 -7.34 2.29
N CYS A 92 3.03 -7.62 2.88
CA CYS A 92 4.03 -6.62 3.22
C CYS A 92 5.11 -6.60 2.15
N PHE A 93 5.49 -5.41 1.70
CA PHE A 93 6.57 -5.19 0.73
C PHE A 93 7.59 -4.23 1.33
N ASN A 94 8.85 -4.65 1.38
CA ASN A 94 9.92 -3.86 1.98
C ASN A 94 10.90 -3.37 0.91
N PHE A 95 10.95 -2.05 0.74
CA PHE A 95 11.80 -1.38 -0.24
C PHE A 95 13.08 -0.85 0.42
N LYS A 96 14.19 -1.58 0.24
CA LYS A 96 15.53 -1.19 0.73
C LYS A 96 16.34 -0.35 -0.27
N ASP A 97 15.93 -0.37 -1.55
CA ASP A 97 16.59 0.42 -2.61
C ASP A 97 16.03 1.85 -2.62
N LYS A 98 16.89 2.83 -2.90
CA LYS A 98 16.53 4.25 -3.03
C LYS A 98 15.74 4.52 -4.32
N ARG A 99 15.84 3.61 -5.31
CA ARG A 99 15.18 3.75 -6.60
C ARG A 99 14.19 2.61 -6.83
N LEU A 100 12.96 2.98 -7.12
CA LEU A 100 11.99 2.08 -7.72
C LEU A 100 12.44 1.84 -9.17
N ARG A 101 13.24 0.80 -9.42
CA ARG A 101 13.77 0.50 -10.76
C ARG A 101 12.75 0.03 -11.79
N CYS A 102 11.47 -0.03 -11.42
CA CYS A 102 10.37 -0.39 -12.31
C CYS A 102 9.20 0.53 -11.98
N PRO A 103 8.43 1.03 -12.96
CA PRO A 103 7.21 1.74 -12.63
C PRO A 103 6.24 0.78 -11.95
N LEU A 104 6.13 0.86 -10.62
CA LEU A 104 4.92 0.42 -9.92
C LEU A 104 3.79 1.28 -10.49
N ARG A 105 3.08 0.72 -11.46
CA ARG A 105 1.83 1.30 -11.91
C ARG A 105 0.81 0.99 -10.82
N ALA A 106 0.00 1.97 -10.44
CA ALA A 106 -1.17 1.72 -9.60
C ALA A 106 -2.02 0.57 -10.17
N SER A 107 -2.01 0.39 -11.51
CA SER A 107 -2.62 -0.74 -12.21
C SER A 107 -2.17 -2.13 -11.77
N ALA A 108 -0.98 -2.27 -11.19
CA ALA A 108 -0.52 -3.56 -10.65
C ALA A 108 -1.29 -3.93 -9.36
N PHE A 109 -1.89 -2.96 -8.67
CA PHE A 109 -2.68 -3.19 -7.45
C PHE A 109 -4.16 -2.80 -7.60
N THR A 110 -4.51 -2.03 -8.63
CA THR A 110 -5.88 -1.82 -9.06
C THR A 110 -6.16 -2.93 -10.06
N GLY A 111 -6.58 -4.11 -9.60
CA GLY A 111 -6.97 -5.19 -10.50
C GLY A 111 -7.93 -4.62 -11.54
N LYS A 112 -7.58 -4.71 -12.84
CA LYS A 112 -8.49 -4.34 -13.93
C LYS A 112 -9.63 -5.36 -13.95
N SER A 113 -10.57 -5.21 -13.04
CA SER A 113 -11.82 -5.93 -13.04
C SER A 113 -12.88 -4.97 -13.57
N ASN A 114 -13.45 -5.30 -14.74
CA ASN A 114 -14.54 -4.57 -15.41
C ASN A 114 -15.87 -4.59 -14.63
N ASN A 115 -15.84 -4.61 -13.30
CA ASN A 115 -17.03 -4.64 -12.47
C ASN A 115 -16.93 -3.64 -11.30
N PRO A 116 -17.50 -2.42 -11.45
CA PRO A 116 -17.42 -1.37 -10.43
C PRO A 116 -18.23 -1.69 -9.15
N ARG A 117 -18.97 -2.82 -9.09
CA ARG A 117 -19.79 -3.20 -7.92
C ARG A 117 -19.19 -4.29 -7.03
N ARG A 118 -17.96 -4.78 -7.30
CA ARG A 118 -17.41 -5.93 -6.56
C ARG A 118 -16.40 -5.59 -5.45
N TYR A 119 -16.05 -4.32 -5.29
CA TYR A 119 -15.03 -3.92 -4.31
C TYR A 119 -15.53 -2.78 -3.42
N THR A 120 -16.69 -3.00 -2.81
CA THR A 120 -17.12 -2.23 -1.64
C THR A 120 -16.42 -2.81 -0.41
N PHE A 121 -15.33 -2.15 0.01
CA PHE A 121 -14.75 -2.36 1.33
C PHE A 121 -15.63 -1.84 2.44
#